data_AF-A0AAD2T6P9-F1
#
_entry.id   AF-A0AAD2T6P9-F1
#
_cell.length_a   1.000
_cell.length_b   1.000
_cell.length_c   1.000
_cell.angle_alpha   90.00
_cell.angle_beta   90.00
_cell.angle_gamma   90.00
#
_symmetry.space_group_name_H-M   'P 1'
#
loop_
_entity.id
_entity.type
_entity.pdbx_description
1 polymer ?
#
loop_
_entity_poly.entity_id
_entity_poly.type
_entity_poly.pdbx_seq_one_letter_code
_entity_poly.pdbx_strand_id
1 'polypeptide(L)' 'MVENKGYFGQFGGSFVPEPIQVLLDELEGTFEKYKKDPEFLAEYHHYLADYAG' A
#
# COMPACT_ATOMS: atom_id res chain seq x y z
N MET A 1 1.27 18.55 12.85
CA MET A 1 1.04 18.81 11.41
C MET A 1 -0.09 17.88 11.00
N VAL A 2 -1.16 18.38 10.39
CA VAL A 2 -2.25 17.52 9.93
C VAL A 2 -1.71 16.78 8.71
N GLU A 3 -1.43 15.49 8.82
CA GLU A 3 -1.07 14.68 7.67
C GLU A 3 -2.32 14.51 6.80
N ASN A 4 -2.34 15.16 5.64
CA ASN A 4 -3.33 14.89 4.61
C ASN A 4 -2.97 13.56 3.96
N LYS A 5 -3.72 12.52 4.30
CA LYS A 5 -3.54 11.14 3.81
C LYS A 5 -3.40 11.11 2.28
N GLY A 6 -2.34 10.45 1.79
CA GLY A 6 -2.04 10.34 0.36
C GLY A 6 -1.42 11.59 -0.29
N TYR A 7 -1.19 12.68 0.46
CA TYR A 7 -0.51 13.88 -0.06
C TYR A 7 0.95 13.96 0.39
N PHE A 8 1.81 14.33 -0.54
CA PHE A 8 3.21 14.70 -0.33
C PHE A 8 3.35 16.20 -0.61
N GLY A 9 3.20 17.01 0.44
CA GLY A 9 3.09 18.46 0.31
C GLY A 9 1.81 18.86 -0.42
N GLN A 10 1.94 19.53 -1.57
CA GLN A 10 0.79 19.95 -2.40
C GLN A 10 0.37 18.91 -3.45
N PHE A 11 1.12 17.81 -3.58
CA PHE A 11 0.93 16.82 -4.65
C PHE A 11 0.40 15.51 -4.07
N GLY A 12 -0.35 14.76 -4.87
CA GLY A 12 -0.94 13.48 -4.47
C GLY A 12 -2.44 13.60 -4.23
N GLY A 13 -2.94 12.85 -3.26
CA GLY A 13 -4.36 12.63 -3.05
C GLY A 13 -4.95 11.60 -3.99
N SER A 14 -6.25 11.36 -3.83
CA SER A 14 -7.03 10.44 -4.67
C SER A 14 -8.26 11.19 -5.17
N PHE A 15 -8.36 11.39 -6.50
CA PHE A 15 -9.48 12.07 -7.16
C PHE A 15 -10.20 11.09 -8.07
N VAL A 16 -10.88 10.12 -7.46
CA VAL A 16 -11.57 9.03 -8.14
C VAL A 16 -13.04 8.98 -7.75
N PRO A 17 -13.91 8.32 -8.53
CA PRO A 17 -15.29 8.09 -8.12
C PRO A 17 -15.39 7.32 -6.81
N GLU A 18 -16.47 7.55 -6.04
CA GLU A 18 -16.70 6.92 -4.73
C GLU A 18 -16.56 5.38 -4.72
N PRO A 19 -17.07 4.63 -5.71
CA PRO A 19 -16.87 3.17 -5.72
C PRO A 19 -15.38 2.77 -5.81
N ILE A 20 -14.57 3.56 -6.51
CA ILE A 20 -13.13 3.31 -6.63
C ILE A 20 -12.41 3.69 -5.35
N GLN A 21 -12.84 4.76 -4.66
CA GLN A 21 -12.26 5.14 -3.38
C GLN A 21 -12.42 4.03 -2.33
N VAL A 22 -13.58 3.38 -2.26
CA VAL A 22 -13.82 2.25 -1.36
C VAL A 22 -12.85 1.09 -1.62
N LEU A 23 -12.61 0.75 -2.89
CA LEU A 23 -11.66 -0.30 -3.27
C LEU A 23 -10.21 0.08 -2.92
N LEU A 24 -9.84 1.35 -3.08
CA LEU A 24 -8.52 1.84 -2.71
C LEU A 24 -8.32 1.81 -1.19
N ASP A 25 -9.34 2.13 -0.41
CA ASP A 25 -9.27 2.06 1.06
C ASP A 25 -9.10 0.61 1.55
N GLU A 26 -9.79 -0.35 0.91
CA GLU A 26 -9.61 -1.79 1.20
C GLU A 26 -8.20 -2.27 0.83
N LEU A 27 -7.69 -1.85 -0.33
CA LEU A 27 -6.33 -2.16 -0.78
C LEU A 27 -5.29 -1.60 0.19
N GLU A 28 -5.45 -0.35 0.62
CA GLU A 28 -4.54 0.28 1.58
C GLU A 28 -4.54 -0.45 2.93
N GLY A 29 -5.71 -0.81 3.45
CA GLY A 29 -5.83 -1.59 4.69
C GLY A 29 -5.13 -2.94 4.59
N THR A 30 -5.30 -3.63 3.46
CA THR A 30 -4.66 -4.92 3.17
C THR A 30 -3.14 -4.77 3.06
N PHE A 31 -2.68 -3.74 2.35
CA PHE A 31 -1.28 -3.42 2.21
C PHE A 31 -0.62 -3.12 3.57
N GLU A 32 -1.22 -2.26 4.40
CA GLU A 32 -0.66 -1.90 5.71
C GLU A 32 -0.60 -3.10 6.68
N LYS A 33 -1.52 -4.07 6.53
CA LYS A 33 -1.45 -5.34 7.24
C LYS A 33 -0.23 -6.16 6.78
N TYR A 34 -0.16 -6.50 5.49
CA TYR A 34 0.85 -7.43 4.97
C TYR A 34 2.26 -6.84 4.89
N LYS A 35 2.38 -5.51 4.77
CA LYS A 35 3.66 -4.79 4.87
C LYS A 35 4.40 -5.05 6.19
N LYS A 36 3.68 -5.40 7.26
CA LYS A 36 4.24 -5.70 8.58
C LYS A 36 4.16 -7.18 8.96
N ASP A 37 3.64 -8.01 8.05
CA ASP A 37 3.47 -9.44 8.28
C ASP A 37 4.79 -10.17 8.00
N PRO A 38 5.42 -10.79 9.02
CA PRO A 38 6.71 -11.45 8.84
C PRO A 38 6.64 -12.67 7.91
N GLU A 39 5.51 -13.37 7.82
CA GLU A 39 5.37 -14.52 6.91
C GLU A 39 5.32 -14.04 5.45
N PHE A 40 4.54 -12.99 5.19
CA PHE A 40 4.47 -12.38 3.86
C PHE A 40 5.83 -11.82 3.41
N LEU A 41 6.53 -11.12 4.30
CA LEU A 41 7.85 -10.57 3.99
C LEU A 41 8.88 -11.67 3.72
N ALA A 42 8.83 -12.79 4.45
CA ALA A 42 9.72 -13.91 4.21
C ALA A 42 9.52 -14.51 2.81
N GLU A 43 8.27 -14.74 2.40
CA GLU A 43 7.95 -15.23 1.05
C GLU A 43 8.35 -14.21 -0.03
N TYR A 44 8.04 -12.93 0.19
CA TYR A 44 8.41 -11.85 -0.73
C TYR A 44 9.93 -11.79 -0.95
N HIS A 45 10.73 -11.86 0.11
CA HIS A 45 12.18 -11.85 0.02
C HIS A 45 12.74 -13.12 -0.63
N HIS A 46 12.14 -14.28 -0.40
CA HIS A 46 12.50 -15.52 -1.08
C HIS A 46 12.36 -15.39 -2.60
N TYR A 47 11.21 -14.91 -3.10
CA TYR A 47 11.04 -14.72 -4.54
C TYR A 47 11.94 -13.64 -5.13
N LEU A 48 12.22 -12.56 -4.40
CA LEU A 48 13.17 -11.55 -4.85
C LEU A 48 14.57 -12.13 -5.05
N ALA A 49 15.02 -13.02 -4.16
CA ALA A 49 16.34 -13.63 -4.25
C ALA A 49 16.42 -14.71 -5.33
N ASP A 50 15.40 -15.56 -5.43
CA ASP A 50 15.50 -16.81 -6.21
C ASP A 50 14.91 -16.70 -7.63
N TYR A 51 14.01 -15.73 -7.86
CA TYR A 51 13.37 -15.53 -9.16
C TYR A 51 13.83 -14.25 -9.87
N ALA A 52 13.94 -13.14 -9.14
CA ALA A 52 14.24 -11.83 -9.72
C ALA A 52 15.70 -11.37 -9.54
N GLY A 53 16.51 -12.11 -8.78
CA GLY A 53 17.88 -11.78 -8.38
C GLY A 53 18.95 -12.04 -9.42
#